data_AF-A0A0W0TJB5-F1
#
_entry.id   AF-A0A0W0TJB5-F1
#
_cell.length_a   1.000
_cell.length_b   1.000
_cell.length_c   1.000
_cell.angle_alpha   90.00
_cell.angle_beta   90.00
_cell.angle_gamma   90.00
#
_symmetry.space_group_name_H-M   'P 1'
#
loop_
_entity.id
_entity.type
_entity.pdbx_description
1 polymer ?
#
loop_
_entity_poly.entity_id
_entity_poly.type
_entity_poly.pdbx_seq_one_letter_code
_entity_poly.pdbx_strand_id
1 'polypeptide(L)' 'MNLEEKNKLIHDVTNSFVVIKSISKSASNFVNKILENDNSLSVAQADLFKNAMLSLQKEISKIEIIFHDNFDKW' A
#
# COMPACT_ATOMS: atom_id res chain seq x y z
N MET A 1 9.03 -26.49 -3.35
CA MET A 1 7.73 -26.13 -2.79
C MET A 1 6.68 -26.92 -3.55
N ASN A 2 5.73 -27.56 -2.87
CA ASN A 2 4.63 -28.24 -3.56
C ASN A 2 3.61 -27.21 -4.11
N LEU A 3 2.69 -27.65 -4.96
CA LEU A 3 1.72 -26.75 -5.61
C LEU A 3 0.82 -26.00 -4.60
N GLU A 4 0.46 -26.66 -3.50
CA GLU A 4 -0.41 -26.10 -2.48
C GLU A 4 0.30 -24.99 -1.68
N GLU A 5 1.53 -25.25 -1.24
CA GLU A 5 2.40 -24.27 -0.59
C GLU A 5 2.67 -23.08 -1.52
N LYS A 6 2.87 -23.35 -2.82
CA LYS A 6 3.07 -22.31 -3.84
C LYS A 6 1.86 -21.39 -3.96
N ASN A 7 0.67 -21.98 -4.09
CA ASN A 7 -0.58 -21.22 -4.22
C ASN A 7 -0.91 -20.41 -2.95
N LYS A 8 -0.63 -20.98 -1.78
CA LYS A 8 -0.80 -20.28 -0.51
C LYS A 8 0.13 -19.06 -0.41
N LEU A 9 1.39 -19.21 -0.80
CA LEU A 9 2.35 -18.10 -0.81
C LEU A 9 1.91 -16.97 -1.75
N ILE A 10 1.45 -17.30 -2.97
CA ILE A 10 0.90 -16.29 -3.90
C ILE A 10 -0.24 -15.54 -3.23
N HIS A 11 -1.23 -16.28 -2.73
CA HIS A 11 -2.41 -15.69 -2.10
C HIS A 11 -2.05 -14.75 -0.94
N ASP A 12 -1.17 -15.19 -0.04
CA ASP A 12 -0.80 -14.42 1.15
C ASP A 12 0.00 -13.15 0.80
N VAL A 13 0.89 -13.23 -0.20
CA VAL A 13 1.65 -12.08 -0.70
C VAL A 13 0.74 -11.08 -1.43
N THR A 14 -0.13 -11.56 -2.32
CA THR A 14 -1.10 -10.70 -3.03
C THR A 14 -2.03 -10.00 -2.04
N ASN A 15 -2.52 -10.69 -1.01
CA ASN A 15 -3.33 -10.08 0.04
C ASN A 15 -2.56 -9.01 0.82
N SER A 16 -1.28 -9.23 1.08
CA SER A 16 -0.43 -8.23 1.75
C SER A 16 -0.34 -6.94 0.94
N PHE A 17 -0.21 -7.01 -0.39
CA PHE A 17 -0.23 -5.82 -1.24
C PHE A 17 -1.56 -5.06 -1.14
N VAL A 18 -2.68 -5.78 -1.16
CA VAL A 18 -4.03 -5.18 -1.00
C VAL A 18 -4.15 -4.48 0.35
N VAL A 19 -3.72 -5.12 1.43
CA VAL A 19 -3.75 -4.55 2.79
C VAL A 19 -2.94 -3.27 2.87
N ILE A 20 -1.70 -3.25 2.35
CA ILE A 20 -0.84 -2.06 2.40
C ILE A 20 -1.46 -0.90 1.60
N LYS A 21 -2.00 -1.18 0.41
CA LYS A 21 -2.72 -0.16 -0.38
C LYS A 21 -3.95 0.37 0.37
N SER A 22 -4.71 -0.49 1.03
CA SER A 22 -5.86 -0.10 1.85
C SER A 22 -5.48 0.79 3.04
N ILE A 23 -4.42 0.42 3.77
CA ILE A 23 -3.89 1.19 4.91
C ILE A 23 -3.44 2.57 4.44
N SER A 24 -2.66 2.65 3.36
CA SER A 24 -2.18 3.95 2.85
C SER A 24 -3.32 4.87 2.43
N LYS A 25 -4.40 4.33 1.83
CA LYS A 25 -5.60 5.11 1.50
C LYS A 25 -6.33 5.57 2.77
N SER A 26 -6.51 4.68 3.74
CA SER A 26 -7.15 4.99 5.02
C SER A 26 -6.40 6.05 5.80
N ALA A 27 -5.07 5.99 5.80
CA ALA A 27 -4.21 6.97 6.45
C ALA A 27 -4.31 8.36 5.79
N SER A 28 -4.32 8.43 4.45
CA SER A 28 -4.54 9.69 3.73
C SER A 28 -5.90 10.32 4.07
N ASN A 29 -6.95 9.49 4.15
CA ASN A 29 -8.29 9.95 4.53
C ASN A 29 -8.34 10.43 5.99
N PHE A 30 -7.63 9.76 6.88
CA PHE A 30 -7.53 10.18 8.29
C PHE A 30 -6.88 11.55 8.41
N VAL A 31 -5.81 11.81 7.66
CA VAL A 31 -5.16 13.12 7.63
C VAL A 31 -6.08 14.23 7.10
N ASN A 32 -6.91 13.95 6.09
CA ASN A 32 -7.95 14.90 5.67
C ASN A 32 -8.92 15.24 6.80
N LYS A 33 -9.39 14.21 7.54
CA LYS A 33 -10.29 14.42 8.67
C LYS A 33 -9.65 15.23 9.79
N ILE A 34 -8.35 15.04 10.07
CA ILE A 34 -7.62 15.89 11.03
C ILE A 34 -7.63 17.33 10.54
N LEU A 35 -7.23 17.58 9.29
CA LEU A 35 -7.21 18.92 8.68
C LEU A 35 -8.56 19.66 8.76
N GLU A 36 -9.66 18.94 8.61
CA GLU A 36 -11.02 19.49 8.67
C GLU A 36 -11.47 19.82 10.10
N ASN A 37 -10.95 19.13 11.11
CA ASN A 37 -11.45 19.20 12.50
C ASN A 37 -10.43 19.78 13.50
N ASP A 38 -9.17 19.92 13.11
CA ASP A 38 -8.05 20.35 13.95
C ASP A 38 -7.08 21.25 13.17
N ASN A 39 -6.91 22.48 13.64
CA ASN A 39 -6.00 23.47 13.05
C ASN A 39 -4.53 23.24 13.44
N SER A 40 -4.21 22.18 14.21
CA SER A 40 -2.84 21.84 14.61
C SER A 40 -1.97 21.35 13.44
N LEU A 41 -2.59 20.80 12.39
CA LEU A 41 -1.90 20.30 11.20
C LEU A 41 -1.97 21.31 10.06
N SER A 42 -0.82 21.76 9.56
CA SER A 42 -0.80 22.62 8.37
C SER A 42 -1.15 21.84 7.09
N VAL A 43 -1.77 22.53 6.13
CA VAL A 43 -2.06 22.00 4.79
C VAL A 43 -0.79 21.41 4.15
N ALA A 44 0.35 22.09 4.30
CA ALA A 44 1.63 21.62 3.75
C ALA A 44 2.09 20.28 4.35
N GLN A 45 1.93 20.09 5.67
CA GLN A 45 2.27 18.81 6.32
C GLN A 45 1.35 17.68 5.86
N ALA A 46 0.07 17.96 5.72
CA ALA A 46 -0.89 16.99 5.22
C ALA A 46 -0.61 16.58 3.78
N ASP A 47 -0.23 17.53 2.92
CA ASP A 47 0.10 17.25 1.53
C ASP A 47 1.39 16.45 1.40
N LEU A 48 2.41 16.74 2.21
CA LEU A 48 3.61 15.90 2.31
C LEU A 48 3.25 14.46 2.69
N PHE A 49 2.39 14.28 3.69
CA PHE A 49 1.93 12.95 4.10
C PHE A 49 1.18 12.21 2.99
N LYS A 50 0.23 12.87 2.32
CA LYS A 50 -0.53 12.28 1.19
C LYS A 50 0.39 11.88 0.05
N ASN A 51 1.37 12.71 -0.28
CA ASN A 51 2.35 12.40 -1.31
C ASN A 51 3.24 11.21 -0.94
N ALA A 52 3.60 11.08 0.34
CA ALA A 52 4.32 9.90 0.84
C ALA A 52 3.46 8.64 0.73
N MET A 53 2.18 8.68 1.12
CA MET A 53 1.25 7.55 0.98
C MET A 53 1.00 7.16 -0.48
N LEU A 54 0.89 8.14 -1.39
CA LEU A 54 0.77 7.88 -2.82
C LEU A 54 2.05 7.23 -3.38
N SER A 55 3.21 7.69 -2.94
CA SER A 55 4.50 7.09 -3.32
C SER A 55 4.61 5.65 -2.84
N LEU A 56 4.19 5.37 -1.60
CA LEU A 56 4.10 4.02 -1.06
C LEU A 56 3.21 3.11 -1.93
N GLN A 57 2.01 3.57 -2.33
CA GLN A 57 1.12 2.79 -3.21
C GLN A 57 1.77 2.46 -4.55
N LYS A 58 2.51 3.41 -5.13
CA LYS A 58 3.22 3.21 -6.39
C LYS A 58 4.34 2.17 -6.25
N GLU A 59 5.16 2.27 -5.21
CA GLU A 59 6.24 1.30 -4.98
C GLU A 59 5.70 -0.11 -4.70
N ILE A 60 4.63 -0.24 -3.90
CA ILE A 60 3.97 -1.53 -3.68
C ILE A 60 3.42 -2.12 -4.98
N SER A 61 2.86 -1.28 -5.86
CA SER A 61 2.38 -1.76 -7.17
C SER A 61 3.52 -2.23 -8.08
N LYS A 62 4.69 -1.59 -8.02
CA LYS A 62 5.88 -2.08 -8.74
C LYS A 62 6.37 -3.41 -8.20
N ILE A 63 6.41 -3.56 -6.88
CA ILE A 63 6.81 -4.81 -6.22
C ILE A 63 5.82 -5.94 -6.58
N GLU A 64 4.52 -5.65 -6.63
CA GLU A 64 3.49 -6.60 -7.05
C GLU A 64 3.69 -7.08 -8.49
N ILE A 65 4.00 -6.16 -9.41
CA ILE A 65 4.31 -6.52 -10.81
C ILE A 65 5.54 -7.43 -10.85
N ILE A 66 6.64 -7.04 -10.19
CA ILE A 66 7.87 -7.84 -10.13
C ILE A 66 7.61 -9.22 -9.52
N PHE A 67 6.78 -9.30 -8.48
CA PHE A 67 6.40 -10.56 -7.87
C PHE A 67 5.71 -11.47 -8.89
N HIS A 68 4.62 -11.03 -9.51
CA HIS A 68 3.90 -11.85 -10.48
C HIS A 68 4.75 -12.20 -11.72
N ASP A 69 5.56 -11.27 -12.25
CA ASP A 69 6.42 -11.50 -13.43
C ASP A 69 7.53 -12.53 -13.19
N ASN A 70 7.93 -12.75 -11.93
CA ASN A 70 9.02 -13.66 -11.59
C ASN A 70 8.54 -14.93 -10.89
N PHE A 71 7.35 -14.93 -10.30
CA PHE A 71 6.83 -16.09 -9.58
C PHE A 71 6.43 -17.25 -10.49
N ASP A 72 6.04 -16.96 -11.74
CA ASP A 72 5.81 -17.98 -12.76
C ASP A 72 7.11 -18.69 -13.19
N LYS A 73 8.27 -18.10 -12.89
CA LYS A 73 9.60 -18.67 -13.21
C LYS A 73 10.17 -19.54 -12.08
N TRP A 74 9.49 -19.64 -10.94
CA TRP A 74 9.91 -20.34 -9.72
C TRP A 74 9.05 -21.59 -9.46
#